data_AF-A0A1G2JMJ3-F1
#
_entry.id   AF-A0A1G2JMJ3-F1
#
_cell.length_a   1.000
_cell.length_b   1.000
_cell.length_c   1.000
_cell.angle_alpha   90.00
_cell.angle_beta   90.00
_cell.angle_gamma   90.00
#
_symmetry.space_group_name_H-M   'P 1'
#
loop_
_entity.id
_entity.type
_entity.pdbx_description
1 polymer ?
#
loop_
_entity_poly.entity_id
_entity_poly.type
_entity_poly.pdbx_seq_one_letter_code
_entity_poly.pdbx_strand_id
1 'polypeptide(L)' 'MLSKEAIEQYKKIYRNAYNIELNENEATEMANDLFEFMRAVYLPTGEEELITTQENGTKNTN' A
#
# COMPACT_ATOMS: atom_id res chain seq x y z
N MET A 1 1.00 5.35 -7.25
CA MET A 1 -0.24 4.54 -7.33
C MET A 1 0.11 3.13 -6.88
N LEU A 2 -0.66 2.55 -5.96
CA LEU A 2 -0.39 1.25 -5.34
C LEU A 2 -0.43 0.08 -6.33
N SER A 3 0.25 -1.01 -6.01
CA SER A 3 0.22 -2.25 -6.79
C SER A 3 -1.14 -2.94 -6.69
N LYS A 4 -1.47 -3.76 -7.69
CA LYS A 4 -2.72 -4.57 -7.68
C LYS A 4 -2.82 -5.47 -6.45
N GLU A 5 -1.71 -6.05 -6.02
CA GLU A 5 -1.67 -6.89 -4.82
C GLU A 5 -2.04 -6.08 -3.56
N ALA A 6 -1.54 -4.86 -3.43
CA ALA A 6 -1.89 -3.99 -2.31
C ALA A 6 -3.38 -3.61 -2.33
N ILE A 7 -3.97 -3.36 -3.51
CA ILE A 7 -5.41 -3.08 -3.66
C ILE A 7 -6.25 -4.31 -3.26
N GLU A 8 -5.84 -5.52 -3.65
CA GLU A 8 -6.54 -6.75 -3.26
C GLU A 8 -6.45 -7.01 -1.74
N GLN A 9 -5.29 -6.75 -1.14
CA GLN A 9 -5.15 -6.82 0.32
C GLN A 9 -6.04 -5.80 1.03
N TYR A 10 -6.12 -4.57 0.49
CA TYR A 10 -7.02 -3.53 0.99
C TYR A 10 -8.48 -3.99 0.95
N LYS A 11 -8.95 -4.53 -0.20
CA LYS A 11 -10.31 -5.08 -0.36
C LYS A 11 -10.62 -6.15 0.69
N LYS A 12 -9.68 -7.08 0.91
CA LYS A 12 -9.82 -8.14 1.91
C LYS A 12 -9.96 -7.59 3.33
N ILE A 13 -9.12 -6.64 3.71
CA ILE A 13 -9.16 -6.01 5.05
C ILE A 13 -10.48 -5.25 5.23
N TYR A 14 -10.87 -4.45 4.24
CA TYR A 14 -12.10 -3.66 4.29
C TYR A 14 -13.35 -4.55 4.41
N ARG A 15 -13.42 -5.63 3.62
CA ARG A 15 -14.49 -6.63 3.70
C ARG A 15 -14.54 -7.28 5.08
N ASN A 16 -13.41 -7.67 5.65
CA ASN A 16 -13.40 -8.31 6.97
C ASN A 16 -13.84 -7.36 8.09
N ALA A 17 -13.50 -6.07 7.98
CA ALA A 17 -13.84 -5.07 8.99
C ALA A 17 -15.30 -4.61 8.92
N TYR A 18 -15.83 -4.44 7.70
CA TYR A 18 -17.12 -3.78 7.47
C TYR A 18 -18.18 -4.69 6.84
N ASN A 19 -17.82 -5.91 6.44
CA ASN A 19 -18.67 -6.83 5.68
C ASN A 19 -19.21 -6.21 4.38
N ILE A 20 -18.43 -5.31 3.77
CA ILE A 20 -18.74 -4.62 2.51
C ILE A 20 -17.71 -5.01 1.46
N GLU A 21 -18.18 -5.33 0.26
CA GLU A 21 -17.32 -5.66 -0.88
C GLU A 21 -17.17 -4.44 -1.77
N LEU A 22 -15.94 -3.93 -1.90
CA LEU A 22 -15.61 -2.79 -2.74
C LEU A 22 -15.38 -3.24 -4.18
N ASN A 23 -15.83 -2.43 -5.13
CA ASN A 23 -15.43 -2.60 -6.52
C ASN A 23 -13.99 -2.11 -6.75
N GLU A 24 -13.44 -2.42 -7.93
CA GLU A 24 -12.04 -2.13 -8.24
C GLU A 24 -11.70 -0.63 -8.20
N ASN A 25 -12.60 0.22 -8.69
CA ASN A 25 -12.38 1.66 -8.74
C ASN A 25 -12.42 2.25 -7.33
N GLU A 26 -13.42 1.87 -6.53
CA GLU A 26 -13.54 2.30 -5.12
C GLU A 26 -12.32 1.90 -4.31
N ALA A 27 -11.90 0.63 -4.40
CA ALA A 27 -10.73 0.14 -3.68
C ALA A 27 -9.45 0.85 -4.12
N THR A 28 -9.32 1.11 -5.42
CA THR A 28 -8.16 1.82 -5.97
C THR A 28 -8.10 3.25 -5.45
N GLU A 29 -9.18 4.02 -5.53
CA GLU A 29 -9.23 5.41 -5.08
C GLU A 29 -8.96 5.49 -3.57
N MET A 30 -9.73 4.74 -2.77
CA MET A 30 -9.64 4.79 -1.31
C MET A 30 -8.26 4.35 -0.78
N ALA A 31 -7.66 3.31 -1.34
CA ALA A 31 -6.35 2.84 -0.89
C ALA A 31 -5.22 3.82 -1.24
N ASN A 32 -5.28 4.44 -2.43
CA ASN A 32 -4.28 5.43 -2.83
C ASN A 32 -4.41 6.71 -1.99
N ASP A 33 -5.63 7.18 -1.73
CA ASP A 33 -5.86 8.35 -0.88
C ASP A 33 -5.36 8.12 0.55
N LEU A 34 -5.61 6.93 1.10
CA LEU A 34 -5.09 6.56 2.41
C LEU A 34 -3.55 6.55 2.43
N PHE A 35 -2.92 5.98 1.40
CA PHE A 35 -1.46 5.96 1.31
C PHE A 35 -0.87 7.37 1.24
N GLU A 36 -1.44 8.24 0.41
CA GLU A 36 -1.00 9.63 0.28
C GLU A 36 -1.20 10.42 1.58
N PHE A 37 -2.33 10.22 2.27
CA PHE A 37 -2.56 10.80 3.59
C PHE A 37 -1.52 10.35 4.60
N MET A 38 -1.25 9.04 4.68
CA MET A 38 -0.24 8.51 5.59
C MET A 38 1.15 9.06 5.28
N ARG A 39 1.49 9.21 4.00
CA ARG A 39 2.74 9.82 3.57
C ARG A 39 2.84 11.29 3.97
N ALA A 40 1.77 12.06 3.79
CA ALA A 40 1.78 13.48 4.15
C ALA A 40 1.86 13.72 5.66
N VAL A 41 1.24 12.85 6.47
CA VAL A 41 1.08 13.06 7.91
C VAL A 41 2.23 12.43 8.71
N TYR A 42 2.70 11.24 8.31
CA TYR A 42 3.58 10.43 9.14
C TYR A 42 4.98 10.22 8.56
N LEU A 43 5.22 10.51 7.28
CA LEU A 43 6.57 10.40 6.71
C LEU A 43 7.24 11.79 6.74
N PRO A 44 8.34 11.96 7.50
CA PRO A 44 9.15 13.18 7.44
C PRO A 44 9.60 13.42 6.00
N THR A 45 9.59 14.68 5.57
CA THR A 45 9.87 15.14 4.19
C THR A 45 11.31 14.90 3.70
N GLY A 46 12.03 13.91 4.23
CA GLY A 46 13.44 13.66 3.94
C GLY A 46 13.83 12.21 3.66
N GLU A 47 12.91 11.24 3.71
CA GLU A 47 13.24 9.82 3.44
C GLU A 47 12.35 9.25 2.34
N GLU A 48 12.62 9.65 1.08
CA GLU A 48 12.02 9.05 -0.11
C GLU A 48 12.50 7.60 -0.37
N GLU A 49 13.43 7.06 0.43
CA GLU A 49 14.08 5.76 0.17
C GLU A 49 13.43 4.53 0.85
N LEU A 50 12.50 4.68 1.80
CA LEU A 50 12.06 3.53 2.62
C LEU A 50 10.93 2.67 2.04
N ILE A 51 10.38 3.00 0.87
CA ILE A 51 9.35 2.18 0.23
C ILE A 51 9.76 1.85 -1.21
N THR A 52 11.01 1.39 -1.38
CA THR A 52 11.31 0.48 -2.50
C THR A 52 11.07 -0.93 -2.00
N THR A 53 10.13 -1.59 -2.67
CA THR A 53 9.87 -3.02 -2.68
C THR A 53 11.13 -3.81 -2.34
N GLN A 54 11.12 -4.57 -1.23
CA GLN A 54 12.13 -5.61 -0.99
C GLN A 54 11.96 -6.75 -2.02
N GLU A 55 12.28 -6.46 -3.26
CA GLU A 55 12.64 -7.42 -4.30
C GLU A 55 14.01 -6.99 -4.81
N ASN A 56 15.06 -7.40 -4.10
CA ASN A 56 16.39 -7.76 -4.62
C ASN A 56 17.43 -7.65 -3.49
N GLY A 57 17.87 -8.80 -2.96
CA GLY A 57 18.91 -8.75 -1.93
C GLY A 57 19.45 -10.06 -1.37
N THR A 58 19.26 -11.24 -1.98
CA THR A 58 20.06 -12.42 -1.59
C THR A 58 21.26 -12.59 -2.50
N LYS A 59 22.27 -11.75 -2.30
CA LYS A 59 23.67 -12.11 -2.60
C LYS A 59 24.50 -11.89 -1.34
N ASN A 60 24.50 -12.90 -0.48
CA ASN A 60 25.61 -13.09 0.45
C ASN A 60 26.58 -14.07 -0.19
N THR A 61 27.69 -13.53 -0.65
CA THR A 61 28.95 -14.24 -0.89
C THR A 61 29.58 -14.58 0.46
N ASN A 62 29.87 -15.86 0.69
CA ASN A 62 30.90 -16.33 1.62
C ASN A 62 31.98 -17.06 0.81
#